data_AF-A0A352BAZ2-F1
#
_entry.id   AF-A0A352BAZ2-F1
#
_cell.length_a   1.000
_cell.length_b   1.000
_cell.length_c   1.000
_cell.angle_alpha   90.00
_cell.angle_beta   90.00
_cell.angle_gamma   90.00
#
_symmetry.space_group_name_H-M   'P 1'
#
loop_
_entity.id
_entity.type
_entity.pdbx_description
1 polymer ?
#
loop_
_entity_poly.entity_id
_entity_poly.type
_entity_poly.pdbx_seq_one_letter_code
_entity_poly.pdbx_strand_id
1 'polypeptide(L)'
;MEKIDKLKNKISDFIERNKALSVAILAALALMLILIVIAVAMAVSGSKPRAPSRTPFSSEDEFIAPENNTLTEDYYFSRSAGDAWEKEEVDEWFTMPSESSMNQLRKDNEALVDEILGAAP
;
A
#
# COMPACT_ATOMS: atom_id res chain seq x y z
N MET A 1 6.56 -39.37 -32.15
CA MET A 1 8.00 -39.04 -32.13
C MET A 1 8.38 -38.16 -33.32
N GLU A 2 8.06 -38.54 -34.55
CA GLU A 2 8.44 -37.79 -35.78
C GLU A 2 8.16 -36.26 -35.77
N LYS A 3 7.03 -35.82 -35.18
CA LYS A 3 6.69 -34.39 -35.07
C LYS A 3 7.63 -33.62 -34.12
N ILE A 4 8.10 -34.27 -33.06
CA ILE A 4 9.03 -33.68 -32.07
C ILE A 4 10.42 -33.55 -32.70
N ASP A 5 10.85 -34.55 -33.46
CA ASP A 5 12.13 -34.53 -34.16
C ASP A 5 12.16 -33.46 -35.27
N LYS A 6 11.06 -33.32 -36.03
CA LYS A 6 10.90 -32.22 -37.01
C LYS A 6 10.96 -30.85 -36.36
N LEU A 7 10.38 -30.69 -35.17
CA LEU A 7 10.39 -29.42 -34.44
C LEU A 7 11.80 -29.10 -33.90
N LYS A 8 12.48 -30.09 -33.33
CA LYS A 8 13.85 -29.97 -32.83
C LYS A 8 14.82 -29.57 -33.95
N ASN A 9 14.71 -30.19 -35.12
CA ASN A 9 15.56 -29.87 -36.26
C ASN A 9 15.32 -28.42 -36.74
N LYS A 10 14.06 -27.98 -36.84
CA LYS A 10 13.75 -26.59 -37.20
C LYS A 10 14.30 -25.55 -36.21
N ILE A 11 14.29 -25.88 -34.91
CA ILE A 11 14.85 -25.00 -33.87
C ILE A 11 16.38 -24.95 -33.99
N SER A 12 17.03 -26.09 -34.21
CA SER A 12 18.48 -26.17 -34.44
C SER A 12 18.88 -25.36 -35.68
N ASP A 13 18.16 -25.53 -36.79
CA ASP A 13 18.40 -24.80 -38.03
C ASP A 13 18.24 -23.27 -37.83
N PHE A 14 17.26 -22.86 -37.01
CA PHE A 14 17.04 -21.44 -36.70
C PHE A 14 18.17 -20.85 -35.84
N ILE A 15 18.66 -21.60 -34.86
CA ILE A 15 19.77 -21.20 -33.99
C ILE A 15 21.07 -21.09 -34.80
N GLU A 16 21.35 -22.03 -35.70
CA GLU A 16 22.55 -22.00 -36.53
C GLU A 16 22.54 -20.86 -37.55
N ARG A 17 21.37 -20.60 -38.15
CA ARG A 17 21.20 -19.56 -39.17
C ARG A 17 21.25 -18.14 -38.61
N ASN A 18 20.81 -17.95 -37.36
CA ASN A 18 20.65 -16.64 -36.73
C ASN A 18 21.28 -16.57 -35.32
N LYS A 19 22.53 -17.01 -35.19
CA LYS A 19 23.25 -17.14 -33.90
C LYS A 19 23.13 -15.92 -32.98
N ALA A 20 23.30 -14.70 -33.50
CA ALA A 20 23.21 -13.48 -32.70
C ALA A 20 21.79 -13.23 -32.15
N LEU A 21 20.77 -13.44 -32.99
CA LEU A 21 19.36 -13.32 -32.60
C LEU A 21 18.95 -14.43 -31.63
N SER A 22 19.39 -15.67 -31.84
CA SER A 22 19.10 -16.77 -30.92
C SER A 22 19.74 -16.57 -29.55
N VAL A 23 20.96 -16.02 -29.50
CA VAL A 23 21.63 -15.67 -28.23
C VAL A 23 20.88 -14.55 -27.52
N ALA A 24 20.43 -13.52 -28.24
CA ALA A 24 19.64 -12.43 -27.67
C ALA A 24 18.30 -12.92 -27.12
N ILE A 25 17.59 -13.80 -27.84
CA ILE A 25 16.33 -14.41 -27.40
C ILE A 25 16.56 -15.28 -26.15
N LEU A 26 17.63 -16.08 -26.13
CA LEU A 26 17.98 -16.91 -24.97
C LEU A 26 18.29 -16.06 -23.74
N ALA A 27 19.04 -14.97 -23.91
CA ALA A 27 19.36 -14.03 -22.84
C ALA A 27 18.10 -13.33 -22.30
N ALA A 28 17.18 -12.92 -23.19
CA ALA A 28 15.90 -12.32 -22.80
C ALA A 28 15.02 -13.29 -22.00
N LEU A 29 14.95 -14.57 -22.42
CA LEU A 29 14.23 -15.61 -21.71
C LEU A 29 14.83 -15.91 -20.33
N ALA A 30 16.16 -15.96 -20.23
CA ALA A 30 16.86 -16.15 -18.96
C ALA A 30 16.60 -14.99 -17.99
N LEU A 31 16.64 -13.74 -18.49
CA LEU A 31 16.36 -12.55 -17.69
C LEU A 31 14.90 -12.54 -17.20
N MET A 32 13.95 -12.91 -18.06
CA MET A 32 12.53 -13.02 -17.69
C MET A 32 12.32 -14.06 -16.57
N LEU A 33 12.98 -15.22 -16.65
CA LEU A 33 12.93 -16.24 -15.59
C LEU A 33 13.47 -15.71 -14.26
N ILE A 34 14.59 -14.98 -14.28
CA ILE A 34 15.17 -14.37 -13.07
C ILE A 34 14.18 -13.39 -12.43
N LEU A 35 13.54 -12.53 -13.24
CA LEU A 35 12.55 -11.57 -12.74
C LEU A 35 11.33 -12.27 -12.11
N ILE A 36 10.87 -13.37 -12.70
CA ILE A 36 9.76 -14.16 -12.14
C ILE A 36 10.17 -14.75 -10.78
N VAL A 37 11.38 -15.30 -10.65
CA VAL A 37 11.87 -15.85 -9.38
C VAL A 37 11.95 -14.77 -8.30
N ILE A 38 12.45 -13.57 -8.65
CA ILE A 38 12.52 -12.43 -7.72
C ILE A 38 11.10 -11.98 -7.30
N ALA A 39 10.16 -11.88 -8.25
CA ALA A 39 8.79 -11.50 -7.96
C ALA A 39 8.10 -12.50 -7.01
N VAL A 40 8.29 -13.80 -7.24
CA VAL A 40 7.78 -14.85 -6.34
C VAL A 40 8.45 -14.76 -4.98
N ALA A 41 9.78 -14.55 -4.91
CA ALA A 41 10.51 -14.38 -3.65
C ALA A 41 10.00 -13.19 -2.83
N MET A 42 9.72 -12.04 -3.47
CA MET A 42 9.14 -10.89 -2.79
C MET A 42 7.69 -11.14 -2.33
N ALA A 43 6.89 -11.86 -3.11
CA ALA A 43 5.52 -12.20 -2.75
C ALA A 43 5.45 -13.15 -1.54
N VAL A 44 6.39 -14.08 -1.39
CA VAL A 44 6.45 -14.99 -0.23
C VAL A 44 7.17 -14.37 0.97
N SER A 45 8.09 -13.42 0.74
CA SER A 45 8.82 -12.71 1.80
C SER A 45 8.07 -11.50 2.35
N GLY A 46 6.85 -11.22 1.85
CA GLY A 46 5.94 -10.27 2.46
C GLY A 46 5.50 -10.78 3.82
N SER A 47 6.31 -10.54 4.85
CA SER A 47 5.85 -10.59 6.22
C SER A 47 4.70 -9.59 6.31
N LYS A 48 3.48 -10.09 6.45
CA LYS A 48 2.38 -9.24 6.91
C LYS A 48 2.92 -8.50 8.13
N PRO A 49 2.84 -7.16 8.21
CA PRO A 49 3.22 -6.46 9.42
C PRO A 49 2.43 -7.12 10.54
N ARG A 50 3.15 -7.80 11.43
CA ARG A 50 2.56 -8.51 12.56
C ARG A 50 1.93 -7.40 13.37
N ALA A 51 0.60 -7.30 13.30
CA ALA A 51 -0.13 -6.36 14.15
C ALA A 51 0.40 -6.57 15.57
N PRO A 52 0.83 -5.50 16.26
CA PRO A 52 1.41 -5.63 17.58
C PRO A 52 0.44 -6.42 18.44
N SER A 53 0.91 -7.54 19.00
CA SER A 53 0.08 -8.33 19.90
C SER A 53 -0.26 -7.43 21.07
N ARG A 54 -1.54 -7.03 21.16
CA ARG A 54 -2.04 -6.29 22.30
C ARG A 54 -1.95 -7.24 23.49
N THR A 55 -0.94 -7.06 24.34
CA THR A 55 -0.94 -7.66 25.66
C THR A 55 -2.20 -7.19 26.38
N PRO A 56 -3.00 -8.09 26.96
CA PRO A 56 -4.14 -7.67 27.76
C PRO A 56 -3.62 -6.82 28.92
N PHE A 57 -4.21 -5.64 29.09
CA PHE A 57 -3.89 -4.73 30.19
C PHE A 57 -4.13 -5.45 31.52
N SER A 58 -3.11 -5.55 32.37
CA SER A 58 -3.23 -6.06 33.73
C SER A 58 -3.19 -4.89 34.71
N SER A 59 -4.11 -4.87 35.67
CA SER A 59 -4.14 -3.84 36.72
C SER A 59 -2.94 -3.89 37.68
N GLU A 60 -2.13 -4.94 37.59
CA GLU A 60 -0.90 -5.16 38.38
C GLU A 60 0.36 -4.66 37.66
N ASP A 61 0.24 -4.17 36.43
CA ASP A 61 1.38 -3.67 35.66
C ASP A 61 1.91 -2.36 36.27
N GLU A 62 3.22 -2.31 36.52
CA GLU A 62 3.90 -1.12 37.02
C GLU A 62 3.78 0.02 35.99
N PHE A 63 3.34 1.20 36.44
CA PHE A 63 3.21 2.36 35.57
C PHE A 63 4.59 2.84 35.11
N ILE A 64 4.94 2.50 33.86
CA ILE A 64 6.11 3.04 33.19
C ILE A 64 5.69 4.33 32.51
N ALA A 65 6.09 5.47 33.08
CA ALA A 65 5.95 6.74 32.38
C ALA A 65 6.77 6.68 31.07
N PRO A 66 6.19 7.03 29.91
CA PRO A 66 6.96 7.12 28.68
C PRO A 66 8.13 8.09 28.89
N GLU A 67 9.30 7.76 28.37
CA GLU A 67 10.45 8.67 28.41
C GLU A 67 10.01 10.04 27.89
N ASN A 68 10.30 11.07 28.68
CA ASN A 68 9.96 12.44 28.34
C ASN A 68 10.58 12.73 26.97
N ASN A 69 9.72 12.77 25.96
CA ASN A 69 10.05 13.34 24.67
C ASN A 69 10.53 14.77 24.94
N THR A 70 11.84 14.98 24.94
CA THR A 70 12.44 16.29 24.77
C THR A 70 12.07 16.75 23.38
N LEU A 71 10.84 17.24 23.25
CA LEU A 71 10.28 17.76 22.02
C LEU A 71 11.13 19.00 21.74
N THR A 72 12.11 18.87 20.85
CA THR A 72 12.88 20.03 20.39
C THR A 72 11.84 21.00 19.85
N GLU A 73 11.76 22.20 20.43
CA GLU A 73 10.74 23.22 20.11
C GLU A 73 10.63 23.50 18.61
N ASP A 74 11.69 23.19 17.87
CA ASP A 74 11.87 23.34 16.43
C ASP A 74 10.94 22.48 15.56
N TYR A 75 10.32 21.41 16.09
CA TYR A 75 9.46 20.55 15.26
C TYR A 75 8.25 21.32 14.70
N TYR A 76 7.65 22.21 15.50
CA TYR A 76 6.53 23.05 15.07
C TYR A 76 6.93 24.15 14.09
N PHE A 77 8.17 24.64 14.15
CA PHE A 77 8.66 25.75 13.32
C PHE A 77 9.31 25.31 12.01
N SER A 78 9.59 24.02 11.83
CA SER A 78 10.19 23.48 10.59
C SER A 78 9.22 23.40 9.41
N ARG A 79 7.91 23.45 9.66
CA ARG A 79 6.88 23.34 8.62
C ARG A 79 6.68 24.70 7.96
N SER A 80 7.01 24.84 6.68
CA SER A 80 6.59 26.00 5.89
C SER A 80 5.07 25.96 5.75
N ALA A 81 4.35 26.79 6.51
CA ALA A 81 2.91 26.92 6.35
C ALA A 81 2.62 27.56 4.98
N GLY A 82 2.12 26.76 4.04
CA GLY A 82 1.52 27.27 2.81
C GLY A 82 0.12 27.83 3.08
N ASP A 83 -0.38 28.69 2.18
CA ASP A 83 -1.76 29.21 2.23
C ASP A 83 -2.83 28.10 2.08
N ALA A 84 -2.45 26.96 1.48
CA ALA A 84 -3.27 25.78 1.33
C ALA A 84 -2.43 24.51 1.52
N TRP A 85 -3.10 23.40 1.81
CA TRP A 85 -2.45 22.09 1.85
C TRP A 85 -2.20 21.60 0.44
N GLU A 86 -1.03 20.99 0.24
CA GLU A 86 -0.74 20.29 -1.02
C GLU A 86 -1.65 19.07 -1.16
N LYS A 87 -1.91 18.65 -2.41
CA LYS A 87 -2.83 17.54 -2.69
C LYS A 87 -2.37 16.25 -1.99
N GLU A 88 -1.06 16.02 -1.98
CA GLU A 88 -0.44 14.88 -1.34
C GLU A 88 -0.66 14.88 0.18
N GLU A 89 -0.64 16.05 0.83
CA GLU A 89 -0.92 16.18 2.25
C GLU A 89 -2.40 15.96 2.56
N VAL A 90 -3.29 16.43 1.69
CA VAL A 90 -4.73 16.17 1.83
C VAL A 90 -4.99 14.66 1.73
N ASP A 91 -4.41 13.98 0.76
CA ASP A 91 -4.65 12.54 0.60
C ASP A 91 -4.00 11.70 1.72
N GLU A 92 -2.88 12.16 2.29
CA GLU A 92 -2.20 11.48 3.42
C GLU A 92 -2.92 11.68 4.75
N TRP A 93 -3.33 12.93 5.04
CA TRP A 93 -3.81 13.32 6.37
C TRP A 93 -5.32 13.47 6.45
N PHE A 94 -6.02 13.53 5.32
CA PHE A 94 -7.46 13.75 5.28
C PHE A 94 -8.19 12.63 4.54
N THR A 95 -9.04 11.91 5.27
CA THR A 95 -9.97 10.95 4.65
C THR A 95 -11.29 11.64 4.34
N MET A 96 -11.70 11.66 3.07
CA MET A 96 -13.01 12.18 2.71
C MET A 96 -14.11 11.35 3.39
N PRO A 97 -15.14 11.98 3.97
CA PRO A 97 -16.25 11.26 4.58
C PRO A 97 -17.03 10.48 3.51
N SER A 98 -17.50 9.30 3.88
CA SER A 98 -18.34 8.49 2.99
C SER A 98 -19.72 9.14 2.77
N GLU A 99 -20.37 8.86 1.63
CA GLU A 99 -21.76 9.30 1.39
C GLU A 99 -22.72 8.84 2.50
N SER A 100 -22.48 7.65 3.07
CA SER A 100 -23.28 7.13 4.18
C SER A 100 -23.15 8.02 5.42
N SER A 101 -21.92 8.40 5.77
CA SER A 101 -21.63 9.30 6.90
C SER A 101 -22.26 10.68 6.69
N MET A 102 -22.20 11.22 5.47
CA MET A 102 -22.84 12.49 5.13
C MET A 102 -24.37 12.43 5.21
N ASN A 103 -24.97 11.33 4.76
CA ASN A 103 -26.41 11.13 4.84
C ASN A 103 -26.89 10.95 6.28
N GLN A 104 -26.11 10.29 7.13
CA GLN A 104 -26.42 10.17 8.55
C GLN A 104 -26.36 11.53 9.23
N LEU A 105 -25.28 12.29 9.00
CA LEU A 105 -25.13 13.65 9.53
C LEU A 105 -26.30 14.56 9.11
N ARG A 106 -26.75 14.45 7.86
CA ARG A 106 -27.93 15.19 7.39
C ARG A 106 -29.19 14.84 8.18
N LYS A 107 -29.46 13.54 8.37
CA LYS A 107 -30.63 13.09 9.15
C LYS A 107 -30.56 13.55 10.60
N ASP A 108 -29.37 13.48 11.21
CA ASP A 108 -29.16 13.89 12.59
C ASP A 108 -29.37 15.40 12.74
N ASN A 109 -28.90 16.19 11.77
CA ASN A 109 -29.14 17.63 11.73
C ASN A 109 -30.63 17.97 11.52
N GLU A 110 -31.33 17.25 10.64
CA GLU A 110 -32.78 17.43 10.44
C GLU A 110 -33.55 17.13 11.73
N ALA A 111 -33.23 16.03 12.42
CA ALA A 111 -33.85 15.68 13.70
C ALA A 111 -33.59 16.72 14.79
N LEU A 112 -32.37 17.27 14.85
CA LEU A 112 -32.00 18.29 15.82
C LEU A 112 -32.70 19.62 15.54
N VAL A 113 -32.89 19.98 14.26
CA VAL A 113 -33.68 21.15 13.87
C VAL A 113 -35.15 20.97 14.26
N ASP A 114 -35.72 19.81 13.99
CA ASP A 114 -37.10 19.49 14.37
C ASP A 114 -37.29 19.50 15.88
N GLU A 115 -36.31 19.05 16.65
CA GLU A 115 -36.32 19.12 18.11
C GLU A 115 -36.29 20.58 18.59
N ILE A 116 -35.40 21.41 18.04
CA ILE A 116 -35.30 22.83 18.39
C ILE A 116 -36.60 23.57 18.03
N LEU A 117 -37.15 23.33 16.84
CA LEU A 117 -38.35 24.01 16.34
C LEU A 117 -39.63 23.49 17.01
N GLY A 118 -39.68 22.19 17.34
CA GLY A 118 -40.81 21.58 18.06
C GLY A 118 -40.82 21.85 19.55
N ALA A 119 -39.66 22.15 20.15
CA ALA A 119 -39.52 22.61 21.54
C ALA A 119 -39.62 24.13 21.69
N ALA A 120 -39.64 24.89 20.59
CA ALA A 120 -39.94 26.31 20.59
C ALA A 120 -41.47 26.53 20.71
N PRO A 121 -41.94 27.36 21.66
CA PRO A 121 -43.38 27.56 21.91
C PRO A 121 -44.10 28.34 20.80
#